data_AF-E3TQ05-F1
#
_entry.id   AF-E3TQ05-F1
#
_cell.length_a   1.000
_cell.length_b   1.000
_cell.length_c   1.000
_cell.angle_alpha   90.00
_cell.angle_beta   90.00
_cell.angle_gamma   90.00
#
_symmetry.space_group_name_H-M   'P 1'
#
loop_
_entity.id
_entity.type
_entity.pdbx_description
1 polymer ?
#
loop_
_entity_poly.entity_id
_entity_poly.type
_entity_poly.pdbx_seq_one_letter_code
_entity_poly.pdbx_strand_id
1 'polypeptide(L)'
;SPAPALSNGFVTFGSFNNLAKITPKVLQVWAKILCAVPNSRLIVKCKPFCCDSVRQKFLSTLEQLGLESHRVDLVPLILLNHDHMQAYSLMDISLDTFPYAGTTTTCESLYMGVPCVTMGGLVHAHNVGVSLLTAVGLERLVAKTEDEYIRLAIELASDVASLSSLRMDLRNLMSKSALCNGSKFITGLESAYRDMWRGYCNGKVPSLKRMETIQNQTPQLTSLLSKDDPFGSIKENGFTLGPPRLLTSEENGGQSNQSSSSGQSK
;
A
#
# COMPACT_ATOMS: atom_id res chain seq x y z
N SER A 1 3.63 11.72 -21.08
CA SER A 1 4.20 13.02 -21.45
C SER A 1 5.71 12.93 -21.34
N PRO A 2 6.50 13.80 -22.01
CA PRO A 2 7.95 13.78 -21.86
C PRO A 2 8.38 14.01 -20.40
N ALA A 3 9.62 13.67 -20.09
CA ALA A 3 10.21 13.92 -18.77
C ALA A 3 10.31 15.43 -18.49
N PRO A 4 9.74 15.97 -17.40
CA PRO A 4 9.97 17.35 -16.94
C PRO A 4 11.45 17.72 -16.83
N ALA A 5 12.33 16.75 -16.55
CA ALA A 5 13.77 16.97 -16.50
C ALA A 5 14.35 17.56 -17.80
N LEU A 6 13.75 17.29 -18.96
CA LEU A 6 14.17 17.88 -20.24
C LEU A 6 14.03 19.40 -20.28
N SER A 7 13.00 19.96 -19.62
CA SER A 7 12.78 21.41 -19.54
C SER A 7 13.40 22.03 -18.29
N ASN A 8 13.38 21.30 -17.17
CA ASN A 8 13.80 21.82 -15.87
C ASN A 8 15.32 21.78 -15.67
N GLY A 9 16.03 20.91 -16.39
CA GLY A 9 17.47 20.71 -16.22
C GLY A 9 17.86 19.87 -14.98
N PHE A 10 16.88 19.33 -14.26
CA PHE A 10 17.08 18.43 -13.12
C PHE A 10 15.99 17.36 -13.05
N VAL A 11 16.33 16.21 -12.47
CA VAL A 11 15.39 15.11 -12.22
C VAL A 11 14.60 15.37 -10.94
N THR A 12 13.30 15.17 -10.98
CA THR A 12 12.42 15.20 -9.80
C THR A 12 11.95 13.79 -9.47
N PHE A 13 12.40 13.27 -8.33
CA PHE A 13 11.81 12.08 -7.73
C PHE A 13 10.54 12.46 -6.95
N GLY A 14 9.56 11.56 -6.84
CA GLY A 14 8.37 11.86 -6.06
C GLY A 14 7.64 10.68 -5.45
N SER A 15 6.87 10.95 -4.40
CA SER A 15 6.00 9.96 -3.77
C SER A 15 4.74 10.61 -3.24
N PHE A 16 3.57 10.11 -3.67
CA PHE A 16 2.25 10.57 -3.22
C PHE A 16 1.61 9.60 -2.21
N ASN A 17 2.42 8.70 -1.64
CA ASN A 17 1.99 7.76 -0.62
C ASN A 17 1.59 8.46 0.69
N ASN A 18 0.78 7.78 1.49
CA ASN A 18 0.46 8.23 2.83
C ASN A 18 1.75 8.31 3.68
N LEU A 19 1.90 9.37 4.47
CA LEU A 19 3.07 9.62 5.31
C LEU A 19 3.35 8.46 6.28
N ALA A 20 2.32 7.72 6.72
CA ALA A 20 2.50 6.53 7.56
C ALA A 20 3.30 5.40 6.88
N LYS A 21 3.38 5.38 5.54
CA LYS A 21 4.21 4.43 4.77
C LYS A 21 5.64 4.91 4.60
N ILE A 22 5.92 6.20 4.80
CA ILE A 22 7.24 6.81 4.66
C ILE A 22 7.96 6.69 6.00
N THR A 23 8.51 5.50 6.26
CA THR A 23 9.24 5.20 7.50
C THR A 23 10.61 5.88 7.51
N PRO A 24 11.28 6.00 8.67
CA PRO A 24 12.66 6.52 8.73
C PRO A 24 13.62 5.78 7.80
N LYS A 25 13.40 4.46 7.61
CA LYS A 25 14.21 3.63 6.73
C LYS A 25 14.02 3.99 5.25
N VAL A 26 12.77 4.25 4.83
CA VAL A 26 12.46 4.74 3.48
C VAL A 26 13.12 6.10 3.24
N LEU A 27 13.02 7.03 4.21
CA LEU A 27 13.66 8.34 4.10
C LEU A 27 15.17 8.26 3.96
N GLN A 28 15.84 7.36 4.71
CA GLN A 28 17.27 7.12 4.57
C GLN A 28 17.64 6.66 3.15
N VAL A 29 16.86 5.76 2.56
CA VAL A 29 17.09 5.26 1.20
C VAL A 29 16.84 6.35 0.16
N TRP A 30 15.78 7.13 0.30
CA TRP A 30 15.51 8.26 -0.59
C TRP A 30 16.59 9.33 -0.48
N ALA A 31 17.03 9.69 0.72
CA ALA A 31 18.14 10.63 0.92
C ALA A 31 19.41 10.15 0.20
N LYS A 32 19.77 8.86 0.31
CA LYS A 32 20.90 8.29 -0.44
C LYS A 32 20.77 8.45 -1.96
N ILE A 33 19.57 8.26 -2.52
CA ILE A 33 19.31 8.48 -3.96
C ILE A 33 19.55 9.95 -4.30
N LEU A 34 18.95 10.88 -3.55
CA LEU A 34 19.05 12.31 -3.82
C LEU A 34 20.47 12.87 -3.61
N CYS A 35 21.25 12.30 -2.68
CA CYS A 35 22.66 12.64 -2.52
C CYS A 35 23.53 12.11 -3.67
N ALA A 36 23.19 10.95 -4.24
CA ALA A 36 23.91 10.35 -5.36
C ALA A 36 23.56 10.97 -6.72
N VAL A 37 22.43 11.66 -6.84
CA VAL A 37 22.01 12.42 -8.03
C VAL A 37 22.05 13.91 -7.72
N PRO A 38 23.15 14.63 -8.03
CA PRO A 38 23.25 16.06 -7.75
C PRO A 38 22.13 16.85 -8.44
N ASN A 39 21.70 17.95 -7.82
CA ASN A 39 20.64 18.86 -8.29
C ASN A 39 19.23 18.25 -8.43
N SER A 40 19.04 16.94 -8.21
CA SER A 40 17.70 16.35 -8.26
C SER A 40 16.81 16.88 -7.12
N ARG A 41 15.50 16.86 -7.32
CA ARG A 41 14.52 17.31 -6.32
C ARG A 41 13.64 16.14 -5.86
N LEU A 42 13.02 16.31 -4.71
CA LEU A 42 12.06 15.36 -4.14
C LEU A 42 10.72 16.06 -3.93
N ILE A 43 9.65 15.59 -4.56
CA ILE A 43 8.29 16.04 -4.29
C ILE A 43 7.53 14.99 -3.48
N VAL A 44 7.05 15.35 -2.29
CA VAL A 44 6.24 14.46 -1.45
C VAL A 44 4.88 15.08 -1.22
N LYS A 45 3.83 14.37 -1.64
CA LYS A 45 2.46 14.85 -1.46
C LYS A 45 1.75 14.03 -0.40
N CYS A 46 1.29 14.71 0.66
CA CYS A 46 0.52 14.07 1.71
C CYS A 46 -0.39 15.04 2.44
N LYS A 47 -1.55 14.57 2.89
CA LYS A 47 -2.53 15.37 3.65
C LYS A 47 -1.91 16.10 4.87
N PRO A 48 -1.05 15.47 5.71
CA PRO A 48 -0.48 16.13 6.88
C PRO A 48 0.42 17.34 6.58
N PHE A 49 0.87 17.54 5.33
CA PHE A 49 1.68 18.71 4.96
C PHE A 49 0.89 20.03 4.88
N CYS A 50 -0.40 20.04 5.23
CA CYS A 50 -1.13 21.27 5.56
C CYS A 50 -0.74 21.85 6.92
N CYS A 51 0.00 21.10 7.75
CA CYS A 51 0.45 21.53 9.07
C CYS A 51 1.96 21.83 9.06
N ASP A 52 2.33 23.07 9.41
CA ASP A 52 3.71 23.53 9.34
C ASP A 52 4.66 22.75 10.25
N SER A 53 4.22 22.33 11.43
CA SER A 53 5.06 21.53 12.34
C SER A 53 5.43 20.17 11.73
N VAL A 54 4.50 19.56 10.98
CA VAL A 54 4.76 18.31 10.25
C VAL A 54 5.73 18.54 9.09
N ARG A 55 5.56 19.65 8.34
CA ARG A 55 6.48 20.04 7.26
C ARG A 55 7.89 20.23 7.81
N GLN A 56 8.05 21.04 8.85
CA GLN A 56 9.34 21.33 9.47
C GLN A 56 10.00 20.06 9.99
N LYS A 57 9.26 19.20 10.71
CA LYS A 57 9.80 17.92 11.18
C LYS A 57 10.30 17.03 10.05
N PHE A 58 9.56 16.96 8.94
CA PHE A 58 9.95 16.18 7.77
C PHE A 58 11.22 16.73 7.11
N LEU A 59 11.30 18.06 6.92
CA LEU A 59 12.46 18.73 6.34
C LEU A 59 13.70 18.58 7.24
N SER A 60 13.58 18.82 8.55
CA SER A 60 14.70 18.64 9.49
C SER A 60 15.22 17.20 9.53
N THR A 61 14.33 16.21 9.35
CA THR A 61 14.75 14.80 9.26
C THR A 61 15.58 14.54 8.00
N LEU A 62 15.20 15.12 6.86
CA LEU A 62 15.96 15.00 5.61
C LEU A 62 17.29 15.76 5.67
N GLU A 63 17.32 16.93 6.30
CA GLU A 63 18.56 17.70 6.52
C GLU A 63 19.57 16.92 7.37
N GLN A 64 19.11 16.22 8.42
CA GLN A 64 19.95 15.32 9.22
C GLN A 64 20.51 14.13 8.41
N LEU A 65 19.86 13.78 7.30
CA LEU A 65 20.31 12.75 6.36
C LEU A 65 21.18 13.32 5.23
N GLY A 66 21.51 14.62 5.28
CA GLY A 66 22.36 15.31 4.30
C GLY A 66 21.63 15.80 3.05
N LEU A 67 20.29 15.83 3.05
CA LEU A 67 19.50 16.38 1.94
C LEU A 67 19.00 17.79 2.29
N GLU A 68 19.39 18.77 1.48
CA GLU A 68 19.05 20.17 1.71
C GLU A 68 17.54 20.41 1.50
N SER A 69 16.90 21.14 2.42
CA SER A 69 15.45 21.38 2.41
C SER A 69 14.94 22.08 1.15
N HIS A 70 15.75 22.93 0.50
CA HIS A 70 15.36 23.60 -0.76
C HIS A 70 15.18 22.63 -1.95
N ARG A 71 15.72 21.39 -1.85
CA ARG A 71 15.52 20.33 -2.84
C ARG A 71 14.23 19.54 -2.61
N VAL A 72 13.46 19.85 -1.57
CA VAL A 72 12.28 19.09 -1.15
C VAL A 72 11.02 19.94 -1.24
N ASP A 73 10.10 19.57 -2.13
CA ASP A 73 8.81 20.21 -2.28
C ASP A 73 7.73 19.36 -1.57
N LEU A 74 7.19 19.89 -0.46
CA LEU A 74 6.11 19.25 0.29
C LEU A 74 4.74 19.80 -0.13
N VAL A 75 3.90 18.94 -0.69
CA VAL A 75 2.58 19.32 -1.22
C VAL A 75 1.46 18.77 -0.32
N PRO A 76 0.52 19.61 0.14
CA PRO A 76 -0.62 19.15 0.92
C PRO A 76 -1.62 18.35 0.06
N LEU A 77 -2.76 17.98 0.65
CA LEU A 77 -3.83 17.31 -0.10
C LEU A 77 -4.35 18.23 -1.22
N ILE A 78 -4.44 17.67 -2.43
CA ILE A 78 -5.16 18.27 -3.56
C ILE A 78 -6.56 17.64 -3.59
N LEU A 79 -7.60 18.46 -3.51
CA LEU A 79 -8.99 18.00 -3.33
C LEU A 79 -9.61 17.47 -4.62
N LEU A 80 -9.30 18.08 -5.76
CA LEU A 80 -9.86 17.68 -7.05
C LEU A 80 -9.02 16.56 -7.66
N ASN A 81 -9.70 15.48 -8.08
CA ASN A 81 -9.05 14.32 -8.68
C ASN A 81 -8.26 14.68 -9.94
N HIS A 82 -8.79 15.59 -10.77
CA HIS A 82 -8.09 16.06 -11.97
C HIS A 82 -6.73 16.67 -11.61
N ASP A 83 -6.71 17.58 -10.64
CA ASP A 83 -5.49 18.29 -10.23
C ASP A 83 -4.51 17.35 -9.51
N HIS A 84 -5.03 16.38 -8.75
CA HIS A 84 -4.23 15.30 -8.18
C HIS A 84 -3.51 14.50 -9.26
N MET A 85 -4.23 14.06 -10.29
CA MET A 85 -3.64 13.31 -11.40
C MET A 85 -2.64 14.18 -12.17
N GLN A 86 -2.96 15.46 -12.39
CA GLN A 86 -2.05 16.40 -13.05
C GLN A 86 -0.76 16.61 -12.25
N ALA A 87 -0.78 16.53 -10.93
CA ALA A 87 0.42 16.71 -10.10
C ALA A 87 1.53 15.67 -10.38
N TYR A 88 1.22 14.49 -10.92
CA TYR A 88 2.24 13.53 -11.37
C TYR A 88 3.11 14.07 -12.52
N SER A 89 2.63 15.09 -13.25
CA SER A 89 3.45 15.77 -14.27
C SER A 89 4.62 16.56 -13.68
N LEU A 90 4.65 16.77 -12.36
CA LEU A 90 5.74 17.48 -11.68
C LEU A 90 6.95 16.58 -11.36
N MET A 91 6.82 15.26 -11.49
CA MET A 91 7.89 14.30 -11.19
C MET A 91 8.27 13.47 -12.41
N ASP A 92 9.54 13.09 -12.48
CA ASP A 92 10.13 12.23 -13.50
C ASP A 92 10.04 10.74 -13.13
N ILE A 93 10.31 10.42 -11.85
CA ILE A 93 10.38 9.05 -11.32
C ILE A 93 9.62 8.98 -10.01
N SER A 94 8.75 7.99 -9.86
CA SER A 94 8.07 7.71 -8.60
C SER A 94 8.87 6.74 -7.75
N LEU A 95 8.98 7.05 -6.45
CA LEU A 95 9.61 6.21 -5.45
C LEU A 95 8.52 5.56 -4.58
N ASP A 96 8.37 4.24 -4.71
CA ASP A 96 7.46 3.47 -3.89
C ASP A 96 7.98 3.31 -2.46
N THR A 97 7.08 3.11 -1.51
CA THR A 97 7.42 2.88 -0.10
C THR A 97 7.58 1.39 0.20
N PHE A 98 8.34 1.06 1.23
CA PHE A 98 8.50 -0.31 1.74
C PHE A 98 8.61 -0.30 3.27
N PRO A 99 8.20 -1.37 3.98
CA PRO A 99 7.65 -2.64 3.48
C PRO A 99 6.16 -2.57 3.10
N TYR A 100 5.56 -1.38 3.09
CA TYR A 100 4.17 -1.17 2.68
C TYR A 100 4.15 -0.39 1.37
N ALA A 101 3.95 -1.10 0.25
CA ALA A 101 3.93 -0.52 -1.08
C ALA A 101 2.69 0.35 -1.34
N GLY A 102 2.82 1.22 -2.34
CA GLY A 102 1.71 1.86 -3.01
C GLY A 102 0.79 0.84 -3.69
N THR A 103 -0.41 1.29 -4.02
CA THR A 103 -1.36 0.48 -4.80
C THR A 103 -2.03 1.39 -5.79
N THR A 104 -3.01 2.18 -5.33
CA THR A 104 -3.66 3.19 -6.16
C THR A 104 -2.66 4.24 -6.64
N THR A 105 -1.81 4.76 -5.76
CA THR A 105 -0.76 5.74 -6.10
C THR A 105 0.22 5.21 -7.16
N THR A 106 0.60 3.93 -7.07
CA THR A 106 1.45 3.28 -8.07
C THR A 106 0.72 3.16 -9.40
N CYS A 107 -0.55 2.71 -9.41
CA CYS A 107 -1.36 2.66 -10.63
C CYS A 107 -1.53 4.05 -11.27
N GLU A 108 -1.81 5.08 -10.46
CA GLU A 108 -1.95 6.46 -10.92
C GLU A 108 -0.63 7.00 -11.52
N SER A 109 0.50 6.75 -10.86
CA SER A 109 1.84 7.09 -11.35
C SER A 109 2.06 6.50 -12.74
N LEU A 110 1.88 5.18 -12.88
CA LEU A 110 2.06 4.49 -14.17
C LEU A 110 1.07 5.01 -15.23
N TYR A 111 -0.19 5.22 -14.87
CA TYR A 111 -1.21 5.75 -15.78
C TYR A 111 -0.93 7.18 -16.24
N MET A 112 -0.32 8.01 -15.37
CA MET A 112 0.14 9.35 -15.71
C MET A 112 1.48 9.39 -16.43
N GLY A 113 2.05 8.21 -16.72
CA GLY A 113 3.28 8.07 -17.47
C GLY A 113 4.54 8.29 -16.63
N VAL A 114 4.45 8.14 -15.30
CA VAL A 114 5.60 8.25 -14.40
C VAL A 114 6.05 6.83 -13.99
N PRO A 115 7.24 6.36 -14.41
CA PRO A 115 7.76 5.07 -13.97
C PRO A 115 7.99 5.06 -12.46
N CYS A 116 7.74 3.91 -11.84
CA CYS A 116 7.86 3.72 -10.40
C CYS A 116 8.95 2.69 -10.11
N VAL A 117 9.79 2.96 -9.12
CA VAL A 117 10.74 1.99 -8.55
C VAL A 117 10.12 1.41 -7.28
N THR A 118 10.02 0.09 -7.18
CA THR A 118 9.46 -0.61 -6.01
C THR A 118 10.45 -1.67 -5.49
N MET A 119 10.16 -2.24 -4.32
CA MET A 119 10.98 -3.29 -3.73
C MET A 119 10.12 -4.50 -3.36
N GLY A 120 10.64 -5.70 -3.59
CA GLY A 120 10.02 -6.95 -3.15
C GLY A 120 10.44 -7.33 -1.73
N GLY A 121 9.62 -8.14 -1.07
CA GLY A 121 9.98 -8.68 0.24
C GLY A 121 9.09 -9.83 0.72
N LEU A 122 9.02 -10.05 2.03
CA LEU A 122 8.40 -11.27 2.58
C LEU A 122 6.88 -11.19 2.81
N VAL A 123 6.31 -9.99 2.84
CA VAL A 123 4.89 -9.79 3.19
C VAL A 123 4.08 -9.31 1.99
N HIS A 124 2.78 -9.63 1.98
CA HIS A 124 1.89 -9.26 0.87
C HIS A 124 1.93 -7.75 0.58
N ALA A 125 1.82 -6.92 1.61
CA ALA A 125 1.81 -5.45 1.47
C ALA A 125 3.07 -4.87 0.81
N HIS A 126 4.21 -5.59 0.88
CA HIS A 126 5.45 -5.19 0.24
C HIS A 126 5.42 -5.52 -1.26
N ASN A 127 4.79 -6.63 -1.64
CA ASN A 127 4.81 -7.15 -3.00
C ASN A 127 3.67 -6.63 -3.89
N VAL A 128 2.84 -5.70 -3.41
CA VAL A 128 1.79 -5.11 -4.25
C VAL A 128 2.40 -4.34 -5.42
N GLY A 129 3.42 -3.51 -5.16
CA GLY A 129 4.17 -2.82 -6.22
C GLY A 129 4.80 -3.79 -7.21
N VAL A 130 5.39 -4.89 -6.72
CA VAL A 130 5.96 -5.96 -7.56
C VAL A 130 4.93 -6.53 -8.53
N SER A 131 3.75 -6.89 -8.02
CA SER A 131 2.65 -7.44 -8.83
C SER A 131 2.19 -6.45 -9.92
N LEU A 132 2.04 -5.17 -9.56
CA LEU A 132 1.63 -4.12 -10.49
C LEU A 132 2.66 -3.90 -11.60
N LEU A 133 3.94 -3.76 -11.25
CA LEU A 133 5.00 -3.55 -12.23
C LEU A 133 5.17 -4.76 -13.17
N THR A 134 5.09 -5.97 -12.62
CA THR A 134 5.13 -7.22 -13.41
C THR A 134 3.97 -7.25 -14.41
N ALA A 135 2.75 -6.92 -13.97
CA ALA A 135 1.59 -6.92 -14.86
C ALA A 135 1.71 -5.93 -16.02
N VAL A 136 2.48 -4.84 -15.86
CA VAL A 136 2.74 -3.81 -16.90
C VAL A 136 3.99 -4.12 -17.74
N GLY A 137 4.81 -5.09 -17.36
CA GLY A 137 6.08 -5.43 -18.04
C GLY A 137 7.26 -4.55 -17.61
N LEU A 138 7.29 -4.11 -16.35
CA LEU A 138 8.33 -3.27 -15.74
C LEU A 138 9.07 -3.99 -14.60
N GLU A 139 9.25 -5.31 -14.71
CA GLU A 139 9.95 -6.12 -13.71
C GLU A 139 11.38 -5.62 -13.44
N ARG A 140 12.02 -4.99 -14.43
CA ARG A 140 13.35 -4.37 -14.29
C ARG A 140 13.40 -3.22 -13.27
N LEU A 141 12.25 -2.67 -12.86
CA LEU A 141 12.14 -1.61 -11.85
C LEU A 141 11.76 -2.16 -10.46
N VAL A 142 11.81 -3.48 -10.29
CA VAL A 142 11.58 -4.17 -9.02
C VAL A 142 12.93 -4.53 -8.39
N ALA A 143 13.26 -3.85 -7.30
CA ALA A 143 14.43 -4.16 -6.50
C ALA A 143 14.18 -5.33 -5.54
N LYS A 144 15.25 -6.06 -5.19
CA LYS A 144 15.26 -7.12 -4.16
C LYS A 144 15.91 -6.66 -2.86
N THR A 145 16.68 -5.56 -2.91
CA THR A 145 17.41 -4.98 -1.78
C THR A 145 17.37 -3.46 -1.85
N GLU A 146 17.68 -2.80 -0.75
CA GLU A 146 17.76 -1.33 -0.70
C GLU A 146 18.83 -0.79 -1.64
N ASP A 147 19.99 -1.45 -1.74
CA ASP A 147 21.07 -1.01 -2.62
C ASP A 147 20.67 -1.16 -4.09
N GLU A 148 19.94 -2.22 -4.44
CA GLU A 148 19.37 -2.37 -5.77
C GLU A 148 18.30 -1.31 -6.05
N TYR A 149 17.45 -0.98 -5.07
CA TYR A 149 16.45 0.08 -5.19
C TYR A 149 17.11 1.43 -5.49
N ILE A 150 18.18 1.77 -4.76
CA ILE A 150 18.97 2.98 -4.99
C ILE A 150 19.58 2.96 -6.39
N ARG A 151 20.22 1.86 -6.77
CA ARG A 151 20.85 1.70 -8.09
C ARG A 151 19.86 1.90 -9.22
N LEU A 152 18.68 1.27 -9.16
CA LEU A 152 17.66 1.39 -10.20
C LEU A 152 17.11 2.82 -10.33
N ALA A 153 16.91 3.52 -9.20
CA ALA A 153 16.48 4.91 -9.22
C ALA A 153 17.54 5.84 -9.84
N ILE A 154 18.82 5.63 -9.53
CA ILE A 154 19.95 6.39 -10.12
C ILE A 154 20.08 6.07 -11.61
N GLU A 155 20.00 4.81 -12.00
CA GLU A 155 20.10 4.37 -13.40
C GLU A 155 19.01 5.03 -14.25
N LEU A 156 17.76 5.01 -13.79
CA LEU A 156 16.66 5.72 -14.44
C LEU A 156 16.90 7.23 -14.55
N ALA A 157 17.50 7.84 -13.55
CA ALA A 157 17.78 9.28 -13.53
C ALA A 157 18.97 9.68 -14.41
N SER A 158 19.87 8.75 -14.73
CA SER A 158 21.11 9.02 -15.46
C SER A 158 20.91 9.24 -16.97
N ASP A 159 19.84 8.70 -17.55
CA ASP A 159 19.49 8.86 -18.96
C ASP A 159 18.08 9.46 -19.11
N VAL A 160 18.05 10.79 -19.12
CA VAL A 160 16.81 11.57 -19.23
C VAL A 160 16.09 11.33 -20.57
N ALA A 161 16.82 11.03 -21.65
CA ALA A 161 16.23 10.78 -22.96
C ALA A 161 15.48 9.42 -22.99
N SER A 162 16.11 8.38 -22.46
CA SER A 162 15.47 7.06 -22.29
C SER A 162 14.32 7.12 -21.30
N LEU A 163 14.48 7.86 -20.19
CA LEU A 163 13.40 8.11 -19.23
C LEU A 163 12.20 8.79 -19.89
N SER A 164 12.43 9.84 -20.68
CA SER A 164 11.37 10.53 -21.41
C SER A 164 10.64 9.61 -22.38
N SER A 165 11.37 8.75 -23.10
CA SER A 165 10.79 7.75 -24.00
C SER A 165 9.89 6.78 -23.24
N LEU A 166 10.37 6.23 -22.12
CA LEU A 166 9.58 5.36 -21.25
C LEU A 166 8.30 6.06 -20.76
N ARG A 167 8.39 7.31 -20.30
CA ARG A 167 7.23 8.08 -19.82
C ARG A 167 6.17 8.33 -20.90
N MET A 168 6.59 8.46 -22.16
CA MET A 168 5.67 8.62 -23.29
C MET A 168 4.89 7.33 -23.59
N ASP A 169 5.55 6.17 -23.48
CA ASP A 169 4.93 4.87 -23.76
C ASP A 169 4.11 4.31 -22.59
N LEU A 170 4.44 4.71 -21.35
CA LEU A 170 3.98 4.02 -20.15
C LEU A 170 2.46 4.01 -19.97
N ARG A 171 1.75 5.08 -20.36
CA ARG A 171 0.28 5.08 -20.32
C ARG A 171 -0.30 4.00 -21.23
N ASN A 172 0.26 3.83 -22.43
CA ASN A 172 -0.18 2.80 -23.38
C ASN A 172 0.16 1.39 -22.87
N LEU A 173 1.33 1.20 -22.26
CA LEU A 173 1.69 -0.06 -21.59
C LEU A 173 0.68 -0.40 -20.48
N MET A 174 0.36 0.57 -19.62
CA MET A 174 -0.62 0.41 -18.54
C MET A 174 -2.00 0.05 -19.10
N SER A 175 -2.51 0.79 -20.09
CA SER A 175 -3.83 0.55 -20.70
C SER A 175 -3.94 -0.80 -21.39
N LYS A 176 -2.85 -1.34 -21.96
CA LYS A 176 -2.82 -2.66 -22.61
C LYS A 176 -2.53 -3.81 -21.64
N SER A 177 -2.09 -3.51 -20.43
CA SER A 177 -1.75 -4.51 -19.41
C SER A 177 -2.97 -5.27 -18.89
N ALA A 178 -2.73 -6.36 -18.17
CA ALA A 178 -3.78 -7.08 -17.47
C ALA A 178 -4.51 -6.23 -16.41
N LEU A 179 -3.89 -5.16 -15.90
CA LEU A 179 -4.47 -4.29 -14.88
C LEU A 179 -5.66 -3.48 -15.40
N CYS A 180 -5.67 -3.14 -16.69
CA CYS A 180 -6.75 -2.39 -17.33
C CYS A 180 -7.70 -3.29 -18.14
N ASN A 181 -7.54 -4.62 -18.07
CA ASN A 181 -8.44 -5.57 -18.75
C ASN A 181 -9.51 -6.09 -17.78
N GLY A 182 -10.56 -5.28 -17.60
CA GLY A 182 -11.67 -5.61 -16.69
C GLY A 182 -12.39 -6.91 -17.04
N SER A 183 -12.60 -7.19 -18.33
CA SER A 183 -13.26 -8.43 -18.76
C SER A 183 -12.47 -9.67 -18.36
N LYS A 184 -11.15 -9.69 -18.64
CA LYS A 184 -10.27 -10.81 -18.24
C LYS A 184 -10.20 -10.96 -16.72
N PHE A 185 -10.16 -9.84 -15.99
CA PHE A 185 -10.18 -9.86 -14.52
C PHE A 185 -11.46 -10.51 -13.98
N ILE A 186 -12.63 -10.11 -14.50
CA ILE A 186 -13.92 -10.66 -14.07
C ILE A 186 -14.03 -12.15 -14.38
N THR A 187 -13.65 -12.60 -15.58
CA THR A 187 -13.68 -14.03 -15.91
C THR A 187 -12.79 -14.86 -14.97
N GLY A 188 -11.60 -14.36 -14.62
CA GLY A 188 -10.73 -15.00 -13.65
C GLY A 188 -11.35 -15.06 -12.24
N LEU A 189 -11.98 -13.96 -11.82
CA LEU A 189 -12.66 -13.87 -10.52
C LEU A 189 -13.86 -14.82 -10.43
N GLU A 190 -14.70 -14.87 -11.46
CA GLU A 190 -15.85 -15.77 -11.55
C GLU A 190 -15.42 -17.24 -11.50
N SER A 191 -14.33 -17.59 -12.19
CA SER A 191 -13.74 -18.93 -12.12
C SER A 191 -13.30 -19.26 -10.69
N ALA A 192 -12.60 -18.34 -10.02
CA ALA A 192 -12.16 -18.53 -8.64
C ALA A 192 -13.36 -18.72 -7.69
N TYR A 193 -14.42 -17.92 -7.81
CA TYR A 193 -15.66 -18.11 -7.05
C TYR A 193 -16.31 -19.45 -7.33
N ARG A 194 -16.36 -19.87 -8.59
CA ARG A 194 -16.94 -21.15 -8.97
C ARG A 194 -16.15 -22.32 -8.38
N ASP A 195 -14.83 -22.23 -8.36
CA ASP A 195 -13.96 -23.28 -7.81
C ASP A 195 -14.03 -23.34 -6.29
N MET A 196 -14.11 -22.19 -5.61
CA MET A 196 -14.38 -22.13 -4.17
C MET A 196 -15.74 -22.77 -3.84
N TRP A 197 -16.78 -22.48 -4.61
CA TRP A 197 -18.10 -23.07 -4.44
C TRP A 197 -18.10 -24.60 -4.64
N ARG A 198 -17.49 -25.09 -5.73
CA ARG A 198 -17.32 -26.53 -5.96
C ARG A 198 -16.52 -27.20 -4.84
N GLY A 199 -15.50 -26.52 -4.31
CA GLY A 199 -14.73 -26.98 -3.16
C GLY A 199 -15.63 -27.18 -1.94
N TYR A 200 -16.44 -26.17 -1.62
CA TYR A 200 -17.42 -26.23 -0.52
C TYR A 200 -18.43 -27.38 -0.69
N CYS A 201 -19.06 -27.53 -1.86
CA CYS A 201 -20.01 -28.61 -2.13
C CYS A 201 -19.38 -30.01 -1.98
N ASN A 202 -18.07 -30.13 -2.22
CA ASN A 202 -17.31 -31.37 -2.05
C ASN A 202 -16.71 -31.53 -0.63
N GLY A 203 -17.19 -30.75 0.35
CA GLY A 203 -16.73 -30.81 1.74
C GLY A 203 -15.32 -30.25 1.98
N LYS A 204 -14.68 -29.61 0.97
CA LYS A 204 -13.38 -28.95 1.13
C LYS A 204 -13.59 -27.56 1.72
N VAL A 205 -13.88 -27.49 3.01
CA VAL A 205 -14.04 -26.23 3.72
C VAL A 205 -12.72 -25.88 4.42
N PRO A 206 -12.00 -24.82 4.00
CA PRO A 206 -10.69 -24.48 4.56
C PRO A 206 -10.74 -24.15 6.06
N SER A 207 -11.84 -23.53 6.52
CA SER A 207 -12.05 -23.23 7.95
C SER A 207 -12.19 -24.51 8.78
N LEU A 208 -12.88 -25.53 8.29
CA LEU A 208 -13.01 -26.82 8.99
C LEU A 208 -11.65 -27.50 9.16
N LYS A 209 -10.84 -27.57 8.09
CA LYS A 209 -9.49 -28.14 8.18
C LYS A 209 -8.57 -27.36 9.11
N ARG A 210 -8.67 -26.02 9.12
CA ARG A 210 -7.89 -25.17 10.03
C ARG A 210 -8.33 -25.35 11.48
N MET A 211 -9.64 -25.46 11.73
CA MET A 211 -10.19 -25.74 13.06
C MET A 211 -9.79 -27.13 13.54
N GLU A 212 -9.87 -28.16 12.70
CA GLU A 212 -9.37 -29.52 12.99
C GLU A 212 -7.88 -29.52 13.31
N THR A 213 -7.06 -28.75 12.56
CA THR A 213 -5.62 -28.65 12.80
C THR A 213 -5.32 -27.98 14.14
N ILE A 214 -6.02 -26.90 14.49
CA ILE A 214 -5.89 -26.23 15.80
C ILE A 214 -6.34 -27.17 16.93
N GLN A 215 -7.45 -27.88 16.74
CA GLN A 215 -8.01 -28.79 17.73
C GLN A 215 -7.13 -30.03 17.95
N ASN A 216 -6.48 -30.55 16.90
CA ASN A 216 -5.50 -31.63 16.97
C ASN A 216 -4.13 -31.20 17.52
N GLN A 217 -3.81 -29.91 17.54
CA GLN A 217 -2.62 -29.35 18.20
C GLN A 217 -2.85 -29.05 19.70
N THR A 218 -4.11 -28.94 20.12
CA THR A 218 -4.49 -28.64 21.52
C THR A 218 -4.13 -29.74 22.55
N PRO A 219 -4.08 -31.07 22.24
CA PRO A 219 -3.73 -32.09 23.25
C PRO A 219 -2.27 -32.02 23.72
N GLN A 220 -1.38 -31.32 22.99
CA GLN A 220 0.02 -31.19 23.39
C GLN A 220 0.28 -30.02 24.35
N LEU A 221 -0.58 -28.99 24.37
CA LEU A 221 -0.38 -27.81 25.22
C LEU A 221 -0.78 -28.06 26.69
N THR A 222 -1.73 -28.96 26.95
CA THR A 222 -2.14 -29.37 28.30
C THR A 222 -1.10 -30.26 29.00
N SER A 223 -0.24 -30.95 28.24
CA SER A 223 0.87 -31.75 28.79
C SER A 223 2.07 -30.92 29.27
N LEU A 224 2.16 -29.64 28.85
CA LEU A 224 3.22 -28.71 29.24
C LEU A 224 2.86 -27.83 30.45
N LEU A 225 1.59 -27.87 30.90
CA LEU A 225 1.08 -27.08 32.04
C LEU A 225 0.91 -27.90 33.33
N SER A 226 1.43 -29.13 33.40
CA SER A 226 1.24 -30.02 34.54
C SER A 226 2.54 -30.46 35.23
N LYS A 227 3.54 -29.58 35.30
CA LYS A 227 4.65 -29.69 36.27
C LYS A 227 5.03 -28.31 36.81
N ASP A 228 4.60 -28.07 38.04
CA ASP A 228 5.06 -27.09 39.04
C ASP A 228 5.22 -25.62 38.58
N ASP A 229 4.17 -24.83 38.78
CA ASP A 229 4.24 -23.36 38.71
C ASP A 229 4.35 -22.78 40.14
N PRO A 230 5.45 -22.12 40.54
CA PRO A 230 5.59 -21.47 41.84
C PRO A 230 5.03 -20.04 41.90
N PHE A 231 4.28 -19.58 40.89
CA PHE A 231 3.67 -18.25 40.92
C PHE A 231 2.14 -18.31 40.80
N GLY A 232 1.48 -17.77 41.83
CA GLY A 232 0.06 -17.89 42.07
C GLY A 232 -0.87 -17.30 41.01
N SER A 233 -2.10 -17.81 41.07
CA SER A 233 -3.30 -17.49 40.31
C SER A 233 -3.36 -16.09 39.66
N ILE A 234 -3.24 -16.05 38.34
CA ILE A 234 -3.63 -14.89 37.53
C ILE A 234 -5.15 -15.01 37.26
N LYS A 235 -5.91 -14.01 37.70
CA LYS A 235 -7.37 -13.91 37.49
C LYS A 235 -7.70 -13.84 36.00
N GLU A 236 -8.63 -14.69 35.57
CA GLU A 236 -9.19 -14.72 34.21
C GLU A 236 -9.97 -13.43 33.90
N ASN A 237 -9.63 -12.77 32.80
CA ASN A 237 -10.42 -11.70 32.23
C ASN A 237 -11.63 -12.30 31.46
N GLY A 238 -12.71 -12.59 32.18
CA GLY A 238 -14.08 -12.20 31.82
C GLY A 238 -14.71 -12.56 30.45
N PHE A 239 -14.18 -13.53 29.70
CA PHE A 239 -14.86 -14.05 28.50
C PHE A 239 -14.96 -15.57 28.53
N THR A 240 -16.08 -16.08 29.02
CA THR A 240 -16.48 -17.48 28.86
C THR A 240 -16.99 -17.70 27.43
N LEU A 241 -16.29 -18.53 26.65
CA LEU A 241 -16.84 -19.10 25.42
C LEU A 241 -18.00 -20.05 25.80
N GLY A 242 -19.23 -19.53 25.73
CA GLY A 242 -20.41 -20.39 25.72
C GLY A 242 -20.47 -21.22 24.43
N PRO A 243 -21.08 -22.42 24.45
CA PRO A 243 -21.15 -23.29 23.28
C PRO A 243 -21.91 -22.60 22.13
N PRO A 244 -21.58 -22.92 20.86
CA PRO A 244 -22.15 -22.23 19.70
C PRO A 244 -23.66 -22.47 19.64
N ARG A 245 -24.45 -21.39 19.74
CA ARG A 245 -25.89 -21.45 19.46
C ARG A 245 -26.10 -21.60 17.95
N LEU A 246 -26.68 -22.73 17.55
CA LEU A 246 -27.30 -22.92 16.25
C LEU A 246 -28.43 -21.89 16.09
N LEU A 247 -28.24 -20.92 15.21
CA LEU A 247 -29.31 -20.02 14.77
C LEU A 247 -30.21 -20.83 13.81
N THR A 248 -31.33 -21.33 14.33
CA THR A 248 -32.44 -21.78 13.50
C THR A 248 -33.23 -20.57 13.02
N SER A 249 -33.45 -20.51 11.71
CA SER A 249 -34.26 -19.53 11.02
C SER A 249 -35.74 -19.72 11.37
N GLU A 250 -36.27 -18.93 12.30
CA GLU A 250 -37.69 -18.65 12.45
C GLU A 250 -37.86 -17.59 13.56
N GLU A 251 -38.18 -16.36 13.16
CA GLU A 251 -39.11 -15.43 13.85
C GLU A 251 -39.05 -14.06 13.15
N ASN A 252 -39.79 -13.96 12.04
CA ASN A 252 -40.36 -12.70 11.59
C ASN A 252 -41.82 -12.69 12.07
N GLY A 253 -42.12 -11.87 13.06
CA GLY A 253 -43.48 -11.64 13.54
C GLY A 253 -43.50 -10.38 14.39
N GLY A 254 -43.98 -9.28 13.81
CA GLY A 254 -43.85 -7.95 14.39
C GLY A 254 -44.75 -7.68 15.59
N GLN A 255 -44.51 -6.52 16.22
CA GLN A 255 -45.58 -5.63 16.65
C GLN A 255 -45.04 -4.22 16.89
N SER A 256 -45.66 -3.28 16.19
CA SER A 256 -45.66 -1.85 16.41
C SER A 256 -46.23 -1.50 17.79
N ASN A 257 -45.62 -0.56 18.50
CA ASN A 257 -46.30 0.19 19.55
C ASN A 257 -46.00 1.69 19.44
N GLN A 258 -47.09 2.45 19.29
CA GLN A 258 -47.17 3.89 19.44
C GLN A 258 -47.06 4.28 20.92
N SER A 259 -46.43 5.42 21.20
CA SER A 259 -46.92 6.33 22.26
C SER A 259 -46.35 7.73 22.04
N SER A 260 -47.26 8.65 21.75
CA SER A 260 -47.13 10.11 21.75
C SER A 260 -46.89 10.68 23.16
N SER A 261 -46.07 11.73 23.28
CA SER A 261 -46.53 12.99 23.89
C SER A 261 -45.56 14.16 23.62
N SER A 262 -46.19 15.32 23.59
CA SER A 262 -45.80 16.68 23.20
C SER A 262 -44.84 17.41 24.15
N GLY A 263 -44.06 18.35 23.59
CA GLY A 263 -43.47 19.49 24.30
C GLY A 263 -43.16 20.64 23.34
N GLN A 264 -44.00 21.68 23.37
CA GLN A 264 -43.88 22.93 22.61
C GLN A 264 -42.70 23.78 23.09
N SER A 265 -42.13 24.59 22.19
CA SER A 265 -41.39 25.81 22.55
C SER A 265 -41.97 26.99 21.77
N LYS A 266 -42.26 28.06 22.51
CA LYS A 266 -42.37 29.43 22.02
C LYS A 266 -40.96 29.99 21.80
#